data_AF-A0A2R6M6M8-F1
#
_entry.id   AF-A0A2R6M6M8-F1
#
_cell.length_a   1.000
_cell.length_b   1.000
_cell.length_c   1.000
_cell.angle_alpha   90.00
_cell.angle_beta   90.00
_cell.angle_gamma   90.00
#
_symmetry.space_group_name_H-M   'P 1'
#
loop_
_entity.id
_entity.type
_entity.pdbx_description
1 polymer ?
#
loop_
_entity_poly.entity_id
_entity_poly.type
_entity_poly.pdbx_seq_one_letter_code
_entity_poly.pdbx_strand_id
1 'polypeptide(L)' 'MEQLLESRETGTDDVDLSRAAESFDSLLFCGRCGERFQATEATDDGWYYRCPNEDCDAEGIHEDLYPVKDVLPSSH' A
#
# COMPACT_ATOMS: atom_id res chain seq x y z
N MET A 1 16.53 49.39 24.96
CA MET A 1 16.13 48.88 23.62
C MET A 1 17.39 48.33 22.94
N GLU A 2 18.07 47.30 23.42
CA GLU A 2 17.57 45.94 23.75
C GLU A 2 16.75 45.35 22.61
N GLN A 3 17.42 45.11 21.48
CA GLN A 3 17.01 44.17 20.44
C GLN A 3 18.09 43.06 20.44
N LEU A 4 18.28 42.32 21.53
CA LEU A 4 17.56 41.08 21.86
C LEU A 4 17.49 40.10 20.66
N LEU A 5 18.37 39.08 20.72
CA LEU A 5 18.37 37.78 20.03
C LEU A 5 18.60 37.85 18.49
N GLU A 6 19.76 37.51 17.92
CA GLU A 6 20.63 36.36 18.18
C GLU A 6 19.85 35.08 18.48
N SER A 7 19.01 34.67 17.54
CA SER A 7 18.53 33.29 17.42
C SER A 7 18.08 33.08 15.98
N ARG A 8 19.04 32.95 15.04
CA ARG A 8 18.77 32.28 13.77
C ARG A 8 18.48 30.84 14.14
N GLU A 9 17.19 30.58 14.31
CA GLU A 9 16.53 29.29 14.34
C GLU A 9 17.40 28.17 13.75
N THR A 10 17.83 27.30 14.65
CA THR A 10 18.39 26.01 14.33
C THR A 10 17.45 25.29 13.39
N GLY A 11 17.94 25.05 12.18
CA GLY A 11 17.38 24.08 11.27
C GLY A 11 17.22 22.75 12.00
N THR A 12 15.96 22.36 12.18
CA THR A 12 15.59 20.96 12.26
C THR A 12 14.63 20.77 11.13
N ASP A 13 15.20 20.33 10.01
CA ASP A 13 14.52 19.56 8.98
C ASP A 13 13.63 18.54 9.70
N ASP A 14 12.34 18.87 9.83
CA ASP A 14 11.35 17.96 10.38
C ASP A 14 11.27 16.79 9.41
N VAL A 15 11.74 15.66 9.90
CA VAL A 15 11.95 14.41 9.19
C VAL A 15 10.73 14.06 8.36
N ASP A 16 10.98 13.88 7.07
CA ASP A 16 10.07 13.31 6.09
C ASP A 16 9.48 11.99 6.64
N LEU A 17 8.30 12.09 7.25
CA LEU A 17 7.40 10.98 7.49
C LEU A 17 6.77 10.57 6.16
N SER A 18 7.60 10.18 5.19
CA SER A 18 7.21 9.15 4.25
C SER A 18 7.12 7.84 5.05
N ARG A 19 6.10 7.77 5.92
CA ARG A 19 5.53 6.50 6.36
C ARG A 19 5.21 5.81 5.06
N ALA A 20 6.07 4.89 4.66
CA ALA A 20 5.75 3.82 3.75
C ALA A 20 4.58 3.08 4.39
N ALA A 21 3.40 3.68 4.26
CA ALA A 21 2.16 2.99 4.34
C ALA A 21 2.23 2.07 3.14
N GLU A 22 2.81 0.91 3.37
CA GLU A 22 2.44 -0.34 2.72
C GLU A 22 0.91 -0.31 2.72
N SER A 23 0.36 0.26 1.64
CA SER A 23 -1.01 0.75 1.66
C SER A 23 -1.85 -0.49 1.53
N PHE A 24 -2.56 -0.87 2.58
CA PHE A 24 -3.52 -1.97 2.52
C PHE A 24 -4.55 -1.80 1.39
N ASP A 25 -4.67 -0.58 0.86
CA ASP A 25 -5.44 -0.24 -0.33
C ASP A 25 -4.94 -0.90 -1.62
N SER A 26 -3.61 -1.12 -1.74
CA SER A 26 -2.98 -1.80 -2.88
C SER A 26 -2.75 -3.29 -2.66
N LEU A 27 -3.13 -3.85 -1.51
CA LEU A 27 -2.94 -5.27 -1.21
C LEU A 27 -4.11 -6.09 -1.77
N LEU A 28 -3.79 -7.13 -2.55
CA LEU A 28 -4.73 -8.08 -3.11
C LEU A 28 -4.61 -9.44 -2.40
N PHE A 29 -5.73 -10.17 -2.38
CA PHE A 29 -5.87 -11.51 -1.84
C PHE A 29 -6.39 -12.44 -2.91
N CYS A 30 -5.70 -13.54 -3.17
CA CYS A 30 -6.18 -14.58 -4.07
C CYS A 30 -7.12 -15.53 -3.32
N GLY A 31 -8.40 -15.57 -3.72
CA GLY A 31 -9.38 -16.50 -3.16
C GLY A 31 -9.15 -17.96 -3.53
N ARG A 32 -8.29 -18.24 -4.54
CA ARG A 32 -8.00 -19.58 -5.03
C ARG A 32 -6.85 -20.27 -4.28
N CYS A 33 -5.71 -19.60 -4.15
CA CYS A 33 -4.53 -20.14 -3.43
C CYS A 33 -4.39 -19.60 -2.00
N GLY A 34 -5.00 -18.47 -1.67
CA GLY A 34 -4.89 -17.83 -0.34
C GLY A 34 -3.70 -16.87 -0.18
N GLU A 35 -2.92 -16.64 -1.24
CA GLU A 35 -1.78 -15.71 -1.25
C GLU A 35 -2.23 -14.26 -1.10
N ARG A 36 -1.40 -13.43 -0.44
CA ARG A 36 -1.57 -11.98 -0.34
C ARG A 36 -0.36 -11.28 -0.95
N PHE A 37 -0.61 -10.38 -1.88
CA PHE A 37 0.45 -9.73 -2.67
C PHE A 37 0.03 -8.30 -3.04
N GLN A 38 0.97 -7.48 -3.48
CA GLN A 38 0.68 -6.14 -3.95
C GLN A 38 0.03 -6.19 -5.33
N ALA A 39 -0.88 -5.26 -5.60
CA ALA A 39 -1.48 -5.04 -6.90
C ALA A 39 -0.43 -4.92 -8.01
N THR A 40 0.70 -4.25 -7.74
CA THR A 40 1.86 -4.10 -8.64
C THR A 40 2.60 -5.40 -8.95
N GLU A 41 2.47 -6.44 -8.13
CA GLU A 41 3.04 -7.77 -8.42
C GLU A 41 2.13 -8.59 -9.33
N ALA A 42 0.83 -8.28 -9.30
CA ALA A 42 -0.20 -8.99 -10.05
C ALA A 42 -0.48 -8.39 -11.42
N THR A 43 -0.07 -7.14 -11.64
CA THR A 43 -0.21 -6.42 -12.91
C THR A 43 0.86 -5.36 -13.05
N ASP A 44 1.34 -5.16 -14.27
CA ASP A 44 2.19 -4.02 -14.63
C ASP A 44 1.34 -2.87 -15.20
N ASP A 45 0.32 -3.20 -16.01
CA ASP A 45 -0.51 -2.23 -16.73
C ASP A 45 -1.69 -1.68 -15.92
N GLY A 46 -2.09 -2.32 -14.83
CA GLY A 46 -3.25 -1.89 -14.02
C GLY A 46 -4.61 -2.34 -14.57
N TRP A 47 -4.67 -3.06 -15.70
CA TRP A 47 -5.92 -3.55 -16.30
C TRP A 47 -6.16 -5.03 -16.06
N TYR A 48 -5.15 -5.87 -16.27
CA TYR A 48 -5.26 -7.33 -16.12
C TYR A 48 -4.46 -7.80 -14.91
N TYR A 49 -5.15 -8.34 -13.93
CA TYR A 49 -4.55 -8.83 -12.70
C TYR A 49 -4.53 -10.35 -12.69
N ARG A 50 -3.35 -10.91 -12.44
CA ARG A 50 -3.12 -12.34 -12.29
C ARG A 50 -2.37 -12.62 -11.00
N CYS A 51 -2.67 -13.74 -10.36
CA CYS A 51 -1.89 -14.19 -9.22
C CYS A 51 -0.42 -14.41 -9.63
N PRO A 52 0.56 -13.83 -8.91
CA PRO A 52 1.98 -14.01 -9.22
C PRO A 52 2.48 -15.42 -8.92
N ASN A 53 1.68 -16.25 -8.23
CA ASN A 53 2.05 -17.63 -7.91
C ASN A 53 1.96 -18.52 -9.16
N GLU A 54 3.07 -19.17 -9.50
CA GLU A 54 3.19 -20.04 -10.68
C GLU A 54 2.34 -21.33 -10.60
N ASP A 55 1.95 -21.74 -9.40
CA ASP A 55 1.04 -22.87 -9.16
C ASP A 55 -0.45 -22.44 -9.13
N CYS A 56 -0.75 -21.17 -9.40
CA CYS A 56 -2.11 -20.64 -9.34
C CYS A 56 -2.48 -19.80 -10.57
N ASP A 57 -3.43 -20.31 -11.35
CA ASP A 57 -3.97 -19.63 -12.54
C ASP A 57 -5.19 -18.75 -12.17
N ALA A 58 -5.11 -18.01 -11.06
CA ALA A 58 -6.17 -17.09 -10.65
C ALA A 58 -6.01 -15.73 -11.36
N GLU A 59 -7.10 -15.20 -11.87
CA GLU A 59 -7.12 -13.95 -12.64
C GLU A 59 -8.40 -13.17 -12.40
N GLY A 60 -8.34 -11.87 -12.71
CA GLY A 60 -9.48 -10.96 -12.58
C GLY A 60 -9.66 -10.44 -11.15
N ILE A 61 -9.68 -9.10 -11.01
CA ILE A 61 -10.09 -8.46 -9.75
C ILE A 61 -11.60 -8.63 -9.57
N HIS A 62 -12.00 -8.94 -8.34
CA HIS A 62 -13.36 -9.27 -7.90
C HIS A 62 -13.90 -10.60 -8.45
N GLU A 63 -13.11 -11.35 -9.22
CA GLU A 63 -13.43 -12.73 -9.63
C GLU A 63 -12.68 -13.74 -8.75
N ASP A 64 -11.37 -13.92 -8.96
CA ASP A 64 -10.53 -14.73 -8.11
C ASP A 64 -9.62 -13.89 -7.19
N LEU A 65 -9.40 -12.60 -7.50
CA LEU A 65 -8.51 -11.70 -6.76
C LEU A 65 -9.31 -10.59 -6.07
N TYR A 66 -9.16 -10.42 -4.76
CA TYR A 66 -9.97 -9.48 -3.97
C TYR A 66 -9.09 -8.45 -3.26
N PRO A 67 -9.45 -7.16 -3.27
CA PRO A 67 -8.75 -6.17 -2.45
C PRO A 67 -8.92 -6.49 -0.97
N VAL A 68 -7.83 -6.47 -0.19
CA VAL A 68 -7.87 -6.83 1.24
C VAL A 68 -8.80 -5.91 2.03
N LYS A 69 -8.88 -4.64 1.63
CA LYS A 69 -9.83 -3.66 2.20
C LYS A 69 -11.31 -4.05 2.06
N ASP A 70 -11.65 -4.87 1.07
CA ASP A 70 -13.02 -5.28 0.78
C ASP A 70 -13.44 -6.48 1.65
N VAL A 71 -12.48 -7.33 2.00
CA VAL A 71 -12.70 -8.59 2.74
C VAL A 71 -12.68 -8.39 4.27
N LEU A 72 -11.99 -7.35 4.75
CA LEU A 72 -11.99 -7.03 6.17
C LEU A 72 -13.12 -6.02 6.46
N PRO A 73 -14.23 -6.42 7.12
CA PRO A 73 -15.18 -5.44 7.60
C PRO A 73 -14.41 -4.51 8.55
N SER A 74 -14.49 -3.20 8.30
CA SER A 74 -13.95 -2.20 9.19
C SER A 74 -14.61 -2.40 10.55
N SER A 75 -13.94 -3.06 11.48
CA SER A 75 -14.43 -3.23 12.84
C SER A 75 -14.34 -1.85 13.50
N HIS A 76 -15.44 -1.10 13.43
CA HIS A 76 -15.63 0.20 14.06
C HIS A 76 -16.37 0.04 15.39
#